data_AF-A0A2K0WCZ8-F1
#
_entry.id   AF-A0A2K0WCZ8-F1
#
_cell.length_a   1.000
_cell.length_b   1.000
_cell.length_c   1.000
_cell.angle_alpha   90.00
_cell.angle_beta   90.00
_cell.angle_gamma   90.00
#
_symmetry.space_group_name_H-M   'P 1'
#
loop_
_entity.id
_entity.type
_entity.pdbx_description
1 polymer ?
#
loop_
_entity_poly.entity_id
_entity_poly.type
_entity_poly.pdbx_seq_one_letter_code
_entity_poly.pdbx_strand_id
1 'polypeptide(L)'
;MSLRPYLEAAYCEVRLSTETALSPLQKLDCHLKKGQDNLILVYGGSFNPPHRGHLEVLLSALHPVVNAVAVVVLPSEDFHLRHKLKDSNPEFFMSRKTRAALWAEMPQVPRSKVWIWSETWYPFFTFMEAAQRLCEADGYKIVFSHLIGPDNLNRADALNNLPYRLPRILVTNKARHVPSQFLPNGQPTKWKGFGEWLPQRVAHDDQAEEATLWTCRGTDSLGQRTMGYYLDFAKRPTGSDINSTAMRRDLLERHSLDEEVLGQLSTADLLSILEPVLRGD
;
A
#
# COMPACT_ATOMS: atom_id res chain seq x y z
N MET A 1 -12.62 12.36 -16.19
CA MET A 1 -12.04 11.40 -17.15
C MET A 1 -11.67 10.15 -16.38
N SER A 2 -12.01 8.96 -16.89
CA SER A 2 -11.63 7.70 -16.21
C SER A 2 -10.13 7.47 -16.30
N LEU A 3 -9.52 6.97 -15.22
CA LEU A 3 -8.12 6.53 -15.19
C LEU A 3 -7.90 5.22 -15.98
N ARG A 4 -8.93 4.37 -16.05
CA ARG A 4 -8.81 3.00 -16.57
C ARG A 4 -8.21 2.90 -17.99
N PRO A 5 -8.64 3.69 -19.00
CA PRO A 5 -8.08 3.58 -20.36
C PRO A 5 -6.58 3.87 -20.43
N TYR A 6 -6.08 4.78 -19.57
CA TYR A 6 -4.64 5.08 -19.49
C TYR A 6 -3.86 3.92 -18.89
N LEU A 7 -4.43 3.25 -17.88
CA LEU A 7 -3.80 2.06 -17.30
C LEU A 7 -3.78 0.91 -18.31
N GLU A 8 -4.90 0.65 -19.00
CA GLU A 8 -4.97 -0.37 -20.06
C GLU A 8 -3.93 -0.12 -21.16
N ALA A 9 -3.81 1.13 -21.62
CA ALA A 9 -2.78 1.52 -22.59
C ALA A 9 -1.36 1.33 -22.04
N ALA A 10 -1.10 1.70 -20.78
CA ALA A 10 0.19 1.48 -20.14
C ALA A 10 0.53 -0.02 -20.02
N TYR A 11 -0.45 -0.88 -19.67
CA TYR A 11 -0.28 -2.34 -19.68
C TYR A 11 0.09 -2.86 -21.07
N CYS A 12 -0.54 -2.35 -22.13
CA CYS A 12 -0.18 -2.70 -23.50
C CYS A 12 1.26 -2.29 -23.86
N GLU A 13 1.71 -1.09 -23.47
CA GLU A 13 3.07 -0.63 -23.73
C GLU A 13 4.14 -1.50 -23.05
N VAL A 14 3.86 -1.98 -21.83
CA VAL A 14 4.77 -2.87 -21.10
C VAL A 14 4.58 -4.34 -21.43
N ARG A 15 3.82 -4.66 -22.49
CA ARG A 15 3.57 -6.02 -22.99
C ARG A 15 2.89 -6.94 -21.97
N LEU A 16 2.05 -6.36 -21.11
CA LEU A 16 1.19 -7.07 -20.16
C LEU A 16 -0.29 -6.96 -20.57
N SER A 17 -0.58 -7.16 -21.85
CA SER A 17 -1.93 -6.98 -22.43
C SER A 17 -2.81 -8.23 -22.37
N THR A 18 -2.46 -9.24 -21.57
CA THR A 18 -3.30 -10.44 -21.44
C THR A 18 -4.60 -10.10 -20.71
N GLU A 19 -5.68 -10.79 -21.06
CA GLU A 19 -6.98 -10.61 -20.39
C GLU A 19 -6.85 -10.76 -18.87
N THR A 20 -6.06 -11.75 -18.42
CA THR A 20 -5.77 -11.96 -17.00
C THR A 20 -5.12 -10.74 -16.34
N ALA A 21 -4.14 -10.11 -16.99
CA ALA A 21 -3.44 -8.93 -16.45
C ALA A 21 -4.33 -7.67 -16.45
N LEU A 22 -5.26 -7.55 -17.41
CA LEU A 22 -6.18 -6.42 -17.52
C LEU A 22 -7.45 -6.59 -16.66
N SER A 23 -7.84 -7.82 -16.34
CA SER A 23 -9.06 -8.12 -15.58
C SER A 23 -9.20 -7.33 -14.26
N PRO A 24 -8.15 -7.06 -13.47
CA PRO A 24 -8.28 -6.28 -12.24
C PRO A 24 -8.69 -4.82 -12.50
N LEU A 25 -8.38 -4.27 -13.68
CA LEU A 25 -8.71 -2.90 -14.04
C LEU A 25 -10.17 -2.71 -14.40
N GLN A 26 -10.88 -3.76 -14.80
CA GLN A 26 -12.28 -3.66 -15.27
C GLN A 26 -13.21 -3.09 -14.19
N LYS A 27 -12.92 -3.39 -12.92
CA LYS A 27 -13.72 -2.94 -11.77
C LYS A 27 -13.34 -1.54 -11.28
N LEU A 28 -12.21 -0.97 -11.74
CA LEU A 28 -11.76 0.36 -11.31
C LEU A 28 -12.71 1.45 -11.81
N ASP A 29 -13.14 2.31 -10.88
CA ASP A 29 -14.00 3.46 -11.13
C ASP A 29 -13.35 4.75 -10.61
N CYS A 30 -12.12 4.99 -11.08
CA CYS A 30 -11.29 6.10 -10.64
C CYS A 30 -11.33 7.24 -11.66
N HIS A 31 -11.56 8.46 -11.18
CA HIS A 31 -11.73 9.63 -12.04
C HIS A 31 -10.63 10.68 -11.82
N LEU A 32 -9.98 11.06 -12.92
CA LEU A 32 -8.95 12.08 -12.99
C LEU A 32 -9.56 13.49 -13.10
N LYS A 33 -8.91 14.44 -12.43
CA LYS A 33 -9.23 15.87 -12.43
C LYS A 33 -8.07 16.68 -13.00
N LYS A 34 -8.38 17.67 -13.84
CA LYS A 34 -7.39 18.63 -14.37
C LYS A 34 -7.04 19.68 -13.31
N GLY A 35 -5.88 20.32 -13.48
CA GLY A 35 -5.42 21.42 -12.61
C GLY A 35 -4.98 21.00 -11.21
N GLN A 36 -4.91 19.70 -10.92
CA GLN A 36 -4.44 19.17 -9.64
C GLN A 36 -3.66 17.87 -9.83
N ASP A 37 -2.91 17.48 -8.79
CA ASP A 37 -2.26 16.19 -8.72
C ASP A 37 -3.30 15.08 -8.44
N ASN A 38 -3.30 14.03 -9.24
CA ASN A 38 -4.11 12.83 -9.07
C ASN A 38 -3.26 11.77 -8.35
N LEU A 39 -3.42 11.69 -7.03
CA LEU A 39 -2.58 10.85 -6.17
C LEU A 39 -2.92 9.36 -6.33
N ILE A 40 -1.91 8.55 -6.64
CA ILE A 40 -1.97 7.09 -6.65
C ILE A 40 -1.00 6.57 -5.59
N LEU A 41 -1.51 5.75 -4.67
CA LEU A 41 -0.71 5.18 -3.59
C LEU A 41 -0.20 3.80 -3.96
N VAL A 42 1.09 3.54 -3.77
CA VAL A 42 1.74 2.24 -3.98
C VAL A 42 1.93 1.58 -2.62
N TYR A 43 1.13 0.55 -2.34
CA TYR A 43 1.19 -0.22 -1.12
C TYR A 43 2.02 -1.49 -1.31
N GLY A 44 3.33 -1.34 -1.15
CA GLY A 44 4.29 -2.45 -1.23
C GLY A 44 4.38 -3.22 0.08
N GLY A 45 4.47 -4.54 0.02
CA GLY A 45 4.65 -5.35 1.23
C GLY A 45 4.86 -6.83 0.98
N SER A 46 5.41 -7.51 1.99
CA SER A 46 5.58 -8.97 1.94
C SER A 46 4.25 -9.69 1.93
N PHE A 47 3.27 -9.24 2.72
CA PHE A 47 1.93 -9.84 2.82
C PHE A 47 1.95 -11.36 2.93
N ASN A 48 2.71 -11.90 3.89
CA ASN A 48 2.94 -13.33 4.06
C ASN A 48 2.54 -13.80 5.49
N PRO A 49 1.24 -13.99 5.76
CA PRO A 49 0.10 -13.64 4.90
C PRO A 49 -0.32 -12.16 5.06
N PRO A 50 -1.20 -11.62 4.19
CA PRO A 50 -1.95 -10.41 4.51
C PRO A 50 -2.79 -10.62 5.79
N HIS A 51 -3.04 -9.55 6.54
CA HIS A 51 -3.74 -9.60 7.83
C HIS A 51 -4.46 -8.29 8.12
N ARG A 52 -5.23 -8.22 9.21
CA ARG A 52 -6.03 -7.04 9.58
C ARG A 52 -5.24 -5.73 9.57
N GLY A 53 -4.06 -5.68 10.19
CA GLY A 53 -3.23 -4.47 10.16
C GLY A 53 -2.87 -4.00 8.74
N HIS A 54 -2.64 -4.91 7.79
CA HIS A 54 -2.42 -4.52 6.40
C HIS A 54 -3.70 -3.96 5.75
N LEU A 55 -4.87 -4.56 6.05
CA LEU A 55 -6.16 -4.06 5.58
C LEU A 55 -6.46 -2.67 6.14
N GLU A 56 -6.20 -2.43 7.42
CA GLU A 56 -6.39 -1.14 8.06
C GLU A 56 -5.52 -0.05 7.41
N VAL A 57 -4.25 -0.36 7.09
CA VAL A 57 -3.40 0.57 6.31
C VAL A 57 -3.99 0.83 4.93
N LEU A 58 -4.35 -0.20 4.16
CA LEU A 58 -4.94 -0.05 2.82
C LEU A 58 -6.21 0.80 2.85
N LEU A 59 -7.13 0.51 3.78
CA LEU A 59 -8.42 1.19 3.86
C LEU A 59 -8.26 2.65 4.32
N SER A 60 -7.29 2.94 5.19
CA SER A 60 -7.02 4.32 5.60
C SER A 60 -6.55 5.22 4.46
N ALA A 61 -5.84 4.65 3.47
CA ALA A 61 -5.44 5.35 2.26
C ALA A 61 -6.63 5.81 1.39
N LEU A 62 -7.80 5.22 1.57
CA LEU A 62 -9.05 5.60 0.90
C LEU A 62 -9.84 6.67 1.65
N HIS A 63 -9.34 7.12 2.81
CA HIS A 63 -9.98 8.16 3.59
C HIS A 63 -10.13 9.44 2.76
N PRO A 64 -11.30 10.12 2.79
CA PRO A 64 -11.56 11.29 1.95
C PRO A 64 -10.51 12.42 2.07
N VAL A 65 -9.95 12.61 3.27
CA VAL A 65 -8.91 13.61 3.54
C VAL A 65 -7.64 13.40 2.69
N VAL A 66 -7.32 12.14 2.36
CA VAL A 66 -6.16 11.79 1.52
C VAL A 66 -6.44 12.14 0.06
N ASN A 67 -7.69 12.04 -0.36
CA ASN A 67 -8.14 12.27 -1.73
C ASN A 67 -7.30 11.49 -2.76
N ALA A 68 -6.92 10.26 -2.41
CA ALA A 68 -6.27 9.35 -3.34
C ALA A 68 -7.27 8.95 -4.44
N VAL A 69 -6.82 8.98 -5.69
CA VAL A 69 -7.58 8.53 -6.85
C VAL A 69 -7.64 7.00 -6.86
N ALA A 70 -6.54 6.34 -6.54
CA ALA A 70 -6.46 4.89 -6.51
C ALA A 70 -5.32 4.41 -5.60
N VAL A 71 -5.34 3.12 -5.25
CA VAL A 71 -4.26 2.42 -4.56
C VAL A 71 -3.88 1.17 -5.33
N VAL A 72 -2.59 0.91 -5.49
CA VAL A 72 -2.07 -0.35 -6.00
C VAL A 72 -1.42 -1.13 -4.90
N VAL A 73 -1.88 -2.36 -4.69
CA VAL A 73 -1.21 -3.30 -3.80
C VAL A 73 -0.16 -4.05 -4.61
N LEU A 74 1.08 -4.04 -4.11
CA LEU A 74 2.24 -4.61 -4.79
C LEU A 74 2.95 -5.60 -3.86
N PRO A 75 2.59 -6.90 -3.92
CA PRO A 75 3.29 -7.92 -3.17
C PRO A 75 4.77 -7.99 -3.59
N SER A 76 5.67 -7.99 -2.61
CA SER A 76 7.12 -8.06 -2.87
C SER A 76 7.50 -9.32 -3.62
N GLU A 77 8.62 -9.30 -4.33
CA GLU A 77 9.16 -10.49 -5.01
C GLU A 77 9.47 -11.64 -4.03
N ASP A 78 9.43 -12.86 -4.55
CA ASP A 78 9.62 -14.07 -3.76
C ASP A 78 11.04 -14.17 -3.18
N PHE A 79 12.07 -13.75 -3.91
CA PHE A 79 13.45 -13.75 -3.38
C PHE A 79 13.62 -12.75 -2.22
N HIS A 80 12.95 -11.59 -2.26
CA HIS A 80 12.93 -10.65 -1.13
C HIS A 80 12.24 -11.26 0.09
N LEU A 81 11.11 -11.94 -0.13
CA LEU A 81 10.41 -12.64 0.94
C LEU A 81 11.27 -13.76 1.55
N ARG A 82 11.92 -14.58 0.71
CA ARG A 82 12.84 -15.63 1.16
C ARG A 82 13.97 -15.08 2.01
N HIS A 83 14.59 -13.99 1.57
CA HIS A 83 15.63 -13.33 2.36
C HIS A 83 15.11 -12.87 3.73
N LYS A 84 13.91 -12.27 3.77
CA LYS A 84 13.26 -11.84 5.02
C LYS A 84 12.91 -12.98 5.97
N LEU A 85 12.52 -14.14 5.44
CA LEU A 85 12.10 -15.29 6.24
C LEU A 85 13.26 -16.19 6.69
N LYS A 86 14.47 -15.99 6.15
CA LYS A 86 15.63 -16.86 6.36
C LYS A 86 15.83 -17.26 7.83
N ASP A 87 15.69 -16.29 8.73
CA ASP A 87 15.91 -16.48 10.17
C ASP A 87 14.61 -16.47 10.99
N SER A 88 13.43 -16.45 10.33
CA SER A 88 12.12 -16.36 10.99
C SER A 88 11.02 -17.01 10.15
N ASN A 89 10.71 -18.27 10.45
CA ASN A 89 9.71 -19.11 9.78
C ASN A 89 9.99 -19.30 8.27
N PRO A 90 11.19 -19.79 7.88
CA PRO A 90 11.51 -20.06 6.47
C PRO A 90 10.52 -21.03 5.79
N GLU A 91 9.91 -21.91 6.57
CA GLU A 91 8.90 -22.89 6.16
C GLU A 91 7.54 -22.27 5.81
N PHE A 92 7.21 -21.07 6.31
CA PHE A 92 5.94 -20.40 5.98
C PHE A 92 6.15 -19.45 4.80
N PHE A 93 6.03 -19.98 3.58
CA PHE A 93 6.25 -19.22 2.36
C PHE A 93 5.04 -19.31 1.42
N MET A 94 4.47 -18.14 1.10
CA MET A 94 3.48 -18.00 0.03
C MET A 94 4.10 -17.29 -1.17
N SER A 95 3.97 -17.89 -2.35
CA SER A 95 4.42 -17.28 -3.61
C SER A 95 3.77 -15.92 -3.84
N ARG A 96 4.39 -15.05 -4.63
CA ARG A 96 3.85 -13.74 -5.00
C ARG A 96 2.48 -13.87 -5.64
N LYS A 97 2.31 -14.88 -6.51
CA LYS A 97 1.03 -15.19 -7.16
C LYS A 97 -0.04 -15.51 -6.12
N THR A 98 0.26 -16.36 -5.15
CA THR A 98 -0.66 -16.69 -4.04
C THR A 98 -1.04 -15.44 -3.24
N ARG A 99 -0.06 -14.62 -2.87
CA ARG A 99 -0.29 -13.39 -2.09
C ARG A 99 -1.10 -12.34 -2.85
N ALA A 100 -0.86 -12.18 -4.15
CA ALA A 100 -1.67 -11.33 -5.01
C ALA A 100 -3.11 -11.85 -5.12
N ALA A 101 -3.30 -13.16 -5.29
CA ALA A 101 -4.62 -13.78 -5.35
C ALA A 101 -5.41 -13.60 -4.04
N LEU A 102 -4.76 -13.73 -2.88
CA LEU A 102 -5.39 -13.45 -1.59
C LEU A 102 -5.95 -12.03 -1.54
N TRP A 103 -5.15 -11.02 -1.89
CA TRP A 103 -5.62 -9.64 -1.94
C TRP A 103 -6.75 -9.42 -2.95
N ALA A 104 -6.66 -10.06 -4.12
CA ALA A 104 -7.66 -9.90 -5.17
C ALA A 104 -9.02 -10.47 -4.75
N GLU A 105 -9.04 -11.55 -3.96
CA GLU A 105 -10.27 -12.22 -3.52
C GLU A 105 -10.80 -11.78 -2.15
N MET A 106 -10.05 -10.98 -1.39
CA MET A 106 -10.53 -10.41 -0.13
C MET A 106 -11.78 -9.53 -0.32
N PRO A 107 -12.91 -9.85 0.34
CA PRO A 107 -14.14 -9.06 0.23
C PRO A 107 -14.00 -7.61 0.72
N GLN A 108 -13.10 -7.36 1.67
CA GLN A 108 -12.88 -6.05 2.28
C GLN A 108 -12.15 -5.08 1.34
N VAL A 109 -11.55 -5.56 0.25
CA VAL A 109 -10.77 -4.74 -0.68
C VAL A 109 -11.70 -4.09 -1.72
N PRO A 110 -11.86 -2.76 -1.73
CA PRO A 110 -12.75 -2.10 -2.67
C PRO A 110 -12.12 -2.03 -4.06
N ARG A 111 -12.48 -3.01 -4.90
CA ARG A 111 -11.97 -3.17 -6.28
C ARG A 111 -12.28 -1.99 -7.21
N SER A 112 -13.14 -1.05 -6.79
CA SER A 112 -13.40 0.21 -7.50
C SER A 112 -12.30 1.24 -7.35
N LYS A 113 -11.46 1.16 -6.31
CA LYS A 113 -10.33 2.07 -6.07
C LYS A 113 -9.00 1.38 -5.88
N VAL A 114 -9.02 0.07 -5.66
CA VAL A 114 -7.82 -0.74 -5.41
C VAL A 114 -7.65 -1.74 -6.54
N TRP A 115 -6.44 -1.81 -7.10
CA TRP A 115 -6.05 -2.91 -7.97
C TRP A 115 -4.81 -3.61 -7.44
N ILE A 116 -4.69 -4.89 -7.76
CA ILE A 116 -3.59 -5.73 -7.31
C ILE A 116 -2.62 -5.91 -8.47
N TRP A 117 -1.36 -5.57 -8.26
CA TRP A 117 -0.31 -5.84 -9.24
C TRP A 117 0.25 -7.25 -8.99
N SER A 118 0.01 -8.17 -9.94
CA SER A 118 0.44 -9.56 -9.83
C SER A 118 1.83 -9.82 -10.43
N GLU A 119 2.41 -8.86 -11.15
CA GLU A 119 3.65 -9.00 -11.90
C GLU A 119 4.89 -8.60 -11.11
N THR A 120 6.07 -8.78 -11.72
CA THR A 120 7.35 -8.40 -11.11
C THR A 120 7.47 -6.89 -10.95
N TRP A 121 8.48 -6.50 -10.18
CA TRP A 121 8.77 -5.11 -9.91
C TRP A 121 9.22 -4.29 -11.13
N TYR A 122 9.97 -4.91 -12.03
CA TYR A 122 10.58 -4.21 -13.18
C TYR A 122 9.53 -3.73 -14.20
N PRO A 123 8.54 -4.54 -14.63
CA PRO A 123 7.43 -4.07 -15.45
C PRO A 123 6.55 -3.02 -14.77
N PHE A 124 6.49 -3.00 -13.42
CA PHE A 124 5.72 -1.99 -12.71
C PHE A 124 6.34 -0.59 -12.83
N PHE A 125 7.67 -0.49 -12.81
CA PHE A 125 8.35 0.79 -12.99
C PHE A 125 8.04 1.41 -14.35
N THR A 126 8.23 0.65 -15.42
CA THR A 126 7.94 1.09 -16.79
C THR A 126 6.44 1.37 -16.99
N PHE A 127 5.57 0.62 -16.31
CA PHE A 127 4.14 0.88 -16.31
C PHE A 127 3.79 2.23 -15.68
N MET A 128 4.41 2.58 -14.54
CA MET A 128 4.18 3.88 -13.90
C MET A 128 4.60 5.04 -14.81
N GLU A 129 5.76 4.93 -15.47
CA GLU A 129 6.24 5.94 -16.43
C GLU A 129 5.30 6.08 -17.63
N ALA A 130 4.85 4.95 -18.20
CA ALA A 130 3.89 4.93 -19.29
C ALA A 130 2.56 5.59 -18.89
N ALA A 131 1.99 5.19 -17.75
CA ALA A 131 0.74 5.74 -17.24
C ALA A 131 0.84 7.26 -16.99
N GLN A 132 1.97 7.73 -16.44
CA GLN A 132 2.24 9.16 -16.24
C GLN A 132 2.23 9.91 -17.55
N ARG A 133 3.06 9.48 -18.50
CA ARG A 133 3.20 10.13 -19.81
C ARG A 133 1.89 10.15 -20.58
N LEU A 134 1.13 9.05 -20.57
CA LEU A 134 -0.16 8.94 -21.25
C LEU A 134 -1.22 9.85 -20.64
N CYS A 135 -1.30 9.93 -19.30
CA CYS A 135 -2.21 10.87 -18.63
C CYS A 135 -1.80 12.34 -18.90
N GLU A 136 -0.51 12.63 -18.84
CA GLU A 136 0.03 13.98 -19.04
C GLU A 136 -0.21 14.51 -20.45
N ALA A 137 -0.15 13.64 -21.47
CA ALA A 137 -0.50 13.99 -22.85
C ALA A 137 -1.91 14.57 -22.99
N ASP A 138 -2.84 14.16 -22.13
CA ASP A 138 -4.23 14.65 -22.10
C ASP A 138 -4.47 15.75 -21.05
N GLY A 139 -3.42 16.22 -20.39
CA GLY A 139 -3.45 17.27 -19.37
C GLY A 139 -3.87 16.79 -17.98
N TYR A 140 -3.75 15.49 -17.69
CA TYR A 140 -3.96 14.92 -16.36
C TYR A 140 -2.62 14.58 -15.71
N LYS A 141 -2.35 15.17 -14.54
CA LYS A 141 -1.12 14.86 -13.80
C LYS A 141 -1.39 13.78 -12.76
N ILE A 142 -0.89 12.57 -12.97
CA ILE A 142 -0.90 11.51 -11.95
C ILE A 142 0.44 11.48 -11.20
N VAL A 143 0.40 11.16 -9.92
CA VAL A 143 1.58 11.14 -9.06
C VAL A 143 1.57 9.90 -8.17
N PHE A 144 2.66 9.16 -8.17
CA PHE A 144 2.82 7.97 -7.34
C PHE A 144 3.46 8.33 -5.99
N SER A 145 2.96 7.70 -4.92
CA SER A 145 3.47 7.87 -3.56
C SER A 145 3.49 6.53 -2.84
N HIS A 146 4.51 6.28 -2.03
CA HIS A 146 4.50 5.11 -1.13
C HIS A 146 3.33 5.22 -0.14
N LEU A 147 2.75 4.08 0.23
CA LEU A 147 1.90 3.92 1.40
C LEU A 147 2.59 2.98 2.38
N ILE A 148 2.80 3.43 3.62
CA ILE A 148 3.37 2.58 4.67
C ILE A 148 2.74 2.78 6.05
N GLY A 149 2.89 1.76 6.89
CA GLY A 149 2.78 1.91 8.34
C GLY A 149 4.03 2.60 8.93
N PRO A 150 3.92 3.19 10.14
CA PRO A 150 5.00 3.97 10.74
C PRO A 150 6.23 3.14 11.11
N ASP A 151 6.07 1.85 11.36
CA ASP A 151 7.16 0.91 11.64
C ASP A 151 8.17 0.78 10.49
N ASN A 152 7.74 1.06 9.26
CA ASN A 152 8.59 1.01 8.07
C ASN A 152 9.24 2.36 7.72
N LEU A 153 8.99 3.41 8.52
CA LEU A 153 9.52 4.75 8.26
C LEU A 153 10.96 4.90 8.79
N ASN A 154 11.91 5.11 7.87
CA ASN A 154 13.24 5.61 8.22
C ASN A 154 13.24 7.15 8.18
N ARG A 155 13.18 7.84 9.33
CA ARG A 155 13.15 9.32 9.37
C ARG A 155 14.41 10.01 8.84
N ALA A 156 15.55 9.30 8.79
CA ALA A 156 16.78 9.83 8.22
C ALA A 156 16.76 9.80 6.69
N ASP A 157 15.88 8.98 6.10
CA ASP A 157 15.72 8.82 4.65
C ASP A 157 14.32 8.28 4.33
N ALA A 158 13.30 9.14 4.48
CA ALA A 158 11.91 8.72 4.47
C ALA A 158 11.46 8.12 3.13
N LEU A 159 12.11 8.48 2.02
CA LEU A 159 11.78 8.01 0.67
C LEU A 159 12.56 6.76 0.25
N ASN A 160 13.52 6.30 1.06
CA ASN A 160 14.29 5.10 0.77
C ASN A 160 13.49 3.84 1.13
N ASN A 161 12.45 3.59 0.34
CA ASN A 161 11.56 2.45 0.51
C ASN A 161 11.71 1.49 -0.67
N LEU A 162 12.77 0.68 -0.60
CA LEU A 162 13.12 -0.27 -1.65
C LEU A 162 11.98 -1.27 -1.92
N PRO A 163 11.78 -1.67 -3.18
CA PRO A 163 12.72 -1.49 -4.27
C PRO A 163 12.51 -0.23 -5.13
N TYR A 164 11.52 0.61 -4.83
CA TYR A 164 11.27 1.86 -5.59
C TYR A 164 11.71 3.08 -4.82
N ARG A 165 12.04 4.13 -5.57
CA ARG A 165 12.18 5.46 -5.00
C ARG A 165 11.08 6.32 -5.60
N LEU A 166 9.95 6.41 -4.91
CA LEU A 166 8.89 7.33 -5.28
C LEU A 166 9.18 8.70 -4.63
N PRO A 167 8.89 9.81 -5.32
CA PRO A 167 9.17 11.15 -4.81
C PRO A 167 8.22 11.57 -3.66
N ARG A 168 7.32 10.67 -3.25
CA ARG A 168 6.30 10.93 -2.24
C ARG A 168 6.10 9.73 -1.32
N ILE A 169 5.71 10.01 -0.09
CA ILE A 169 5.38 8.98 0.90
C ILE A 169 4.22 9.40 1.79
N LEU A 170 3.28 8.48 1.99
CA LEU A 170 2.21 8.56 2.97
C LEU A 170 2.45 7.52 4.06
N VAL A 171 2.57 8.01 5.29
CA VAL A 171 2.62 7.20 6.50
C VAL A 171 1.25 7.29 7.18
N THR A 172 0.71 6.17 7.65
CA THR A 172 -0.54 6.16 8.42
C THR A 172 -0.41 5.35 9.69
N ASN A 173 -0.88 5.90 10.80
CA ASN A 173 -0.87 5.24 12.11
C ASN A 173 -2.05 4.26 12.31
N LYS A 174 -2.86 4.01 11.27
CA LYS A 174 -4.16 3.33 11.42
C LYS A 174 -4.04 1.94 12.06
N ALA A 175 -3.02 1.18 11.66
CA ALA A 175 -2.78 -0.16 12.20
C ALA A 175 -1.85 -0.18 13.43
N ARG A 176 -1.00 0.85 13.58
CA ARG A 176 -0.03 0.94 14.67
C ARG A 176 0.32 2.40 14.92
N HIS A 177 0.45 2.78 16.19
CA HIS A 177 0.97 4.08 16.59
C HIS A 177 2.39 3.95 17.14
N VAL A 178 3.31 4.82 16.68
CA VAL A 178 4.70 4.86 17.17
C VAL A 178 4.92 6.22 17.84
N PRO A 179 4.83 6.33 19.17
CA PRO A 179 4.86 7.61 19.89
C PRO A 179 6.09 8.47 19.59
N SER A 180 7.25 7.85 19.39
CA SER A 180 8.52 8.54 19.09
C SER A 180 8.54 9.27 17.75
N GLN A 181 7.53 9.05 16.91
CA GLN A 181 7.34 9.78 15.65
C GLN A 181 6.54 11.07 15.81
N PHE A 182 6.05 11.38 17.01
CA PHE A 182 5.25 12.57 17.29
C PHE A 182 5.92 13.45 18.35
N LEU A 183 5.68 14.75 18.24
CA LEU A 183 5.99 15.74 19.26
C LEU A 183 4.90 15.72 20.36
N PRO A 184 5.15 16.29 21.55
CA PRO A 184 4.17 16.34 22.64
C PRO A 184 2.84 17.03 22.27
N ASN A 185 2.85 17.92 21.27
CA ASN A 185 1.68 18.61 20.76
C ASN A 185 0.88 17.79 19.71
N GLY A 186 1.27 16.54 19.44
CA GLY A 186 0.63 15.66 18.47
C GLY A 186 1.05 15.87 17.01
N GLN A 187 1.95 16.82 16.72
CA GLN A 187 2.49 17.01 15.38
C GLN A 187 3.53 15.92 15.05
N PRO A 188 3.60 15.40 13.82
CA PRO A 188 4.66 14.48 13.43
C PRO A 188 6.05 15.13 13.56
N THR A 189 7.03 14.33 13.98
CA THR A 189 8.44 14.74 14.00
C THR A 189 8.93 15.01 12.58
N LYS A 190 9.83 15.98 12.44
CA LYS A 190 10.43 16.35 11.16
C LYS A 190 11.27 15.21 10.58
N TRP A 191 11.13 14.96 9.28
CA TRP A 191 11.99 14.02 8.55
C TRP A 191 13.17 14.76 7.94
N LYS A 192 14.32 14.09 7.84
CA LYS A 192 15.49 14.69 7.18
C LYS A 192 15.16 15.00 5.71
N GLY A 193 15.45 16.21 5.26
CA GLY A 193 15.16 16.66 3.89
C GLY A 193 13.72 17.18 3.65
N PHE A 194 12.87 17.16 4.68
CA PHE A 194 11.51 17.71 4.62
C PHE A 194 11.37 18.96 5.47
N GLY A 195 10.49 19.86 5.05
CA GLY A 195 10.14 21.10 5.73
C GLY A 195 9.14 20.90 6.86
N GLU A 196 8.45 21.98 7.21
CA GLU A 196 7.46 21.98 8.29
C GLU A 196 6.18 21.23 7.91
N TRP A 197 5.57 20.60 8.91
CA TRP A 197 4.29 19.92 8.76
C TRP A 197 3.13 20.90 8.85
N LEU A 198 2.27 20.88 7.84
CA LEU A 198 1.03 21.64 7.77
C LEU A 198 -0.16 20.69 7.88
N PRO A 199 -1.05 20.88 8.86
CA PRO A 199 -2.26 20.08 8.97
C PRO A 199 -3.25 20.49 7.87
N GLN A 200 -3.81 19.51 7.18
CA GLN A 200 -4.95 19.67 6.30
C GLN A 200 -6.20 19.20 7.03
N ARG A 201 -7.13 20.13 7.21
CA ARG A 201 -8.48 19.83 7.68
C ARG A 201 -9.39 19.89 6.47
N VAL A 202 -10.07 18.79 6.17
CA VAL A 202 -11.13 18.77 5.17
C VAL A 202 -12.45 18.86 5.93
N ALA A 203 -13.40 19.64 5.40
CA ALA A 203 -14.74 19.71 5.97
C ALA A 203 -15.32 18.30 6.04
N HIS A 204 -15.75 17.90 7.23
CA HIS A 204 -16.16 16.53 7.52
C HIS A 204 -17.36 16.13 6.67
N ASP A 205 -17.30 14.90 6.17
CA ASP A 205 -18.49 14.09 5.98
C ASP A 205 -18.76 13.45 7.36
N ASP A 206 -19.96 13.64 7.93
CA ASP A 206 -20.29 13.29 9.32
C ASP A 206 -20.12 11.79 9.65
N GLN A 207 -19.86 10.96 8.65
CA GLN A 207 -19.68 9.51 8.77
C GLN A 207 -18.22 9.03 8.73
N ALA A 208 -17.26 9.88 8.36
CA ALA A 208 -15.86 9.50 8.27
C ALA A 208 -15.17 9.56 9.64
N GLU A 209 -14.30 8.59 9.92
CA GLU A 209 -13.53 8.57 11.16
C GLU A 209 -12.61 9.80 11.29
N GLU A 210 -12.44 10.30 12.51
CA GLU A 210 -11.64 11.50 12.75
C GLU A 210 -10.14 11.25 12.48
N ALA A 211 -9.64 11.88 11.42
CA ALA A 211 -8.25 11.80 11.00
C ALA A 211 -7.71 13.18 10.56
N THR A 212 -6.47 13.48 10.93
CA THR A 212 -5.73 14.65 10.47
C THR A 212 -4.68 14.23 9.44
N LEU A 213 -4.70 14.88 8.27
CA LEU A 213 -3.64 14.71 7.28
C LEU A 213 -2.60 15.81 7.43
N TRP A 214 -1.40 15.45 7.87
CA TRP A 214 -0.26 16.35 7.86
C TRP A 214 0.45 16.25 6.52
N THR A 215 0.88 17.39 5.98
CA THR A 215 1.66 17.45 4.74
C THR A 215 2.92 18.27 4.93
N CYS A 216 4.02 17.84 4.33
CA CYS A 216 5.26 18.60 4.28
C CYS A 216 5.89 18.48 2.90
N ARG A 217 6.66 19.50 2.50
CA ARG A 217 7.40 19.52 1.24
C ARG A 217 8.87 19.31 1.53
N GLY A 218 9.55 18.57 0.67
CA GLY A 218 11.00 18.40 0.74
C GLY A 218 11.64 18.59 -0.62
N THR A 219 12.96 18.43 -0.60
CA THR A 219 13.79 18.38 -1.80
C THR A 219 14.78 17.25 -1.61
N ASP A 220 14.92 16.38 -2.62
CA ASP A 220 15.92 15.31 -2.59
C ASP A 220 17.34 15.83 -2.91
N SER A 221 18.33 14.94 -2.90
CA SER A 221 19.72 15.30 -3.21
C SER A 221 19.94 15.76 -4.66
N LEU A 222 18.96 15.56 -5.56
CA LEU A 222 18.99 15.97 -6.96
C LEU A 222 18.21 17.26 -7.20
N GLY A 223 17.67 17.89 -6.16
CA GLY A 223 16.87 19.11 -6.30
C GLY A 223 15.42 18.85 -6.70
N GLN A 224 14.98 17.59 -6.77
CA GLN A 224 13.60 17.26 -7.12
C GLN A 224 12.68 17.47 -5.93
N ARG A 225 11.48 18.00 -6.21
CA ARG A 225 10.48 18.27 -5.19
C ARG A 225 9.89 16.96 -4.68
N THR A 226 9.88 16.79 -3.36
CA THR A 226 9.29 15.64 -2.69
C THR A 226 8.12 16.04 -1.80
N MET A 227 7.26 15.08 -1.47
CA MET A 227 6.10 15.33 -0.61
C MET A 227 5.95 14.24 0.46
N GLY A 228 5.83 14.66 1.70
CA GLY A 228 5.50 13.79 2.82
C GLY A 228 4.05 13.99 3.25
N TYR A 229 3.38 12.89 3.54
CA TYR A 229 2.04 12.84 4.11
C TYR A 229 2.06 12.00 5.37
N TYR A 230 1.40 12.46 6.43
CA TYR A 230 1.16 11.67 7.63
C TYR A 230 -0.34 11.69 7.95
N LEU A 231 -0.99 10.55 7.82
CA LEU A 231 -2.40 10.38 8.17
C LEU A 231 -2.51 9.87 9.61
N ASP A 232 -2.88 10.77 10.52
CA ASP A 232 -2.99 10.52 11.95
C ASP A 232 -4.46 10.38 12.36
N PHE A 233 -4.87 9.17 12.73
CA PHE A 233 -6.18 8.88 13.32
C PHE A 233 -6.17 9.19 14.82
N ALA A 234 -7.21 9.88 15.29
CA ALA A 234 -7.38 10.24 16.69
C ALA A 234 -7.60 9.00 17.57
N LYS A 235 -8.43 8.06 17.08
CA LYS A 235 -8.62 6.77 17.72
C LYS A 235 -7.38 5.90 17.52
N ARG A 236 -6.64 5.67 18.61
CA ARG A 236 -5.48 4.78 18.59
C ARG A 236 -5.93 3.33 18.36
N PRO A 237 -5.13 2.51 17.68
CA PRO A 237 -5.43 1.09 17.54
C PRO A 237 -5.55 0.46 18.93
N THR A 238 -6.67 -0.21 19.20
CA THR A 238 -6.94 -0.86 20.50
C THR A 238 -6.60 -2.35 20.51
N GLY A 239 -6.25 -2.93 19.36
CA GLY A 239 -5.90 -4.34 19.21
C GLY A 239 -4.46 -4.63 19.64
N SER A 240 -4.19 -5.88 20.03
CA SER A 240 -2.82 -6.37 20.17
C SER A 240 -2.12 -6.22 18.82
N ASP A 241 -0.89 -5.71 18.86
CA ASP A 241 -0.07 -5.53 17.67
C ASP A 241 0.08 -6.87 16.94
N ILE A 242 -0.56 -6.99 15.77
CA ILE A 242 -0.43 -8.18 14.94
C ILE A 242 1.01 -8.23 14.42
N ASN A 243 1.84 -9.01 15.10
CA ASN A 243 3.20 -9.30 14.67
C ASN A 243 3.16 -10.44 13.64
N SER A 244 3.46 -10.11 12.38
CA SER A 244 3.56 -11.06 11.28
C SER A 244 4.42 -12.30 11.60
N THR A 245 5.49 -12.17 12.39
CA THR A 245 6.32 -13.32 12.81
C THR A 245 5.60 -14.23 13.81
N ALA A 246 4.98 -13.66 14.84
CA ALA A 246 4.21 -14.45 15.80
C ALA A 246 3.02 -15.15 15.12
N MET A 247 2.31 -14.44 14.23
CA MET A 247 1.22 -15.01 13.44
C MET A 247 1.67 -16.21 12.61
N ARG A 248 2.79 -16.11 11.88
CA ARG A 248 3.28 -17.23 11.06
C ARG A 248 3.57 -18.44 11.92
N ARG A 249 4.19 -18.24 13.08
CA ARG A 249 4.45 -19.31 14.05
C ARG A 249 3.15 -19.97 14.51
N ASP A 250 2.15 -19.18 14.91
CA ASP A 250 0.85 -19.70 15.34
C ASP A 250 0.14 -20.48 14.23
N LEU A 251 0.21 -20.00 12.98
CA LEU A 251 -0.37 -20.69 11.82
C LEU A 251 0.35 -22.01 11.51
N LEU A 252 1.67 -22.05 11.64
CA LEU A 252 2.46 -23.28 11.50
C LEU A 252 2.10 -24.29 12.59
N GLU A 253 2.04 -23.87 13.84
CA GLU A 253 1.78 -24.74 14.98
C GLU A 253 0.35 -25.29 15.00
N ARG A 254 -0.65 -24.46 14.66
CA ARG A 254 -2.07 -24.84 14.74
C ARG A 254 -2.60 -25.56 13.51
N HIS A 255 -2.05 -25.27 12.34
CA HIS A 255 -2.60 -25.74 11.06
C HIS A 255 -1.59 -26.49 10.20
N SER A 256 -0.35 -26.67 10.66
CA SER A 256 0.73 -27.33 9.90
C SER A 256 0.93 -26.71 8.52
N LEU A 257 0.78 -25.38 8.41
CA LEU A 257 0.84 -24.64 7.15
C LEU A 257 2.28 -24.33 6.73
N ASP A 258 3.04 -25.37 6.45
CA ASP A 258 4.32 -25.21 5.75
C ASP A 258 4.11 -24.88 4.26
N GLU A 259 5.21 -24.60 3.56
CA GLU A 259 5.19 -24.24 2.15
C GLU A 259 4.52 -25.28 1.26
N GLU A 260 4.70 -26.57 1.55
CA GLU A 260 4.10 -27.64 0.75
C GLU A 260 2.58 -27.59 0.86
N VAL A 261 2.06 -27.52 2.08
CA VAL A 261 0.60 -27.42 2.33
C VAL A 261 0.05 -26.12 1.75
N LEU A 262 0.72 -24.98 2.01
CA LEU A 262 0.31 -23.67 1.49
C LEU A 262 0.26 -23.62 -0.04
N GLY A 263 1.14 -24.36 -0.72
CA GLY A 263 1.16 -24.46 -2.18
C GLY A 263 0.04 -25.31 -2.78
N GLN A 264 -0.56 -26.19 -1.99
CA GLN A 264 -1.65 -27.09 -2.42
C GLN A 264 -3.04 -26.51 -2.19
N LEU A 265 -3.19 -25.59 -1.24
CA LEU A 265 -4.48 -24.98 -0.87
C LEU A 265 -4.97 -24.01 -1.95
N SER A 266 -6.29 -24.01 -2.18
CA SER A 266 -6.91 -22.99 -3.03
C SER A 266 -6.90 -21.62 -2.35
N THR A 267 -7.06 -20.54 -3.12
CA THR A 267 -7.18 -19.19 -2.55
C THR A 267 -8.37 -19.08 -1.59
N ALA A 268 -9.47 -19.78 -1.87
CA ALA A 268 -10.65 -19.80 -1.00
C ALA A 268 -10.36 -20.48 0.34
N ASP A 269 -9.66 -21.63 0.32
CA ASP A 269 -9.27 -22.35 1.54
C ASP A 269 -8.31 -21.51 2.39
N LEU A 270 -7.32 -20.89 1.75
CA LEU A 270 -6.39 -19.98 2.43
C LEU A 270 -7.13 -18.80 3.07
N LEU A 271 -8.09 -18.18 2.37
CA LEU A 271 -8.89 -17.09 2.95
C LEU A 271 -9.74 -17.55 4.13
N SER A 272 -10.31 -18.76 4.07
CA SER A 272 -11.06 -19.34 5.19
C SER A 272 -10.15 -19.56 6.41
N ILE A 273 -8.94 -20.07 6.22
CA ILE A 273 -7.98 -20.26 7.33
C ILE A 273 -7.49 -18.92 7.88
N LEU A 274 -7.30 -17.93 7.02
CA LEU A 274 -6.83 -16.59 7.40
C LEU A 274 -7.94 -15.68 7.95
N GLU A 275 -9.21 -16.10 7.91
CA GLU A 275 -10.33 -15.29 8.35
C GLU A 275 -10.15 -14.70 9.77
N PRO A 276 -9.71 -15.47 10.79
CA PRO A 276 -9.52 -14.93 12.14
C PRO A 276 -8.49 -13.81 12.18
N VAL A 277 -7.38 -13.94 11.44
CA VAL A 277 -6.30 -12.92 11.40
C VAL A 277 -6.66 -11.70 10.55
N LEU A 278 -7.67 -11.82 9.68
CA LEU A 278 -8.21 -10.72 8.89
C LEU A 278 -9.30 -9.96 9.65
N ARG A 279 -10.09 -10.64 10.50
CA ARG A 279 -11.13 -10.03 11.35
C ARG A 279 -10.57 -9.44 12.65
N GLY A 280 -9.50 -10.02 13.18
CA GLY A 280 -8.86 -9.57 14.43
C GLY A 280 -9.66 -9.96 15.67
N ASP A 281 -10.11 -11.22 15.70
CA ASP A 281 -10.76 -11.87 16.85
C ASP A 281 -9.72 -12.41 17.85
#